data_AF-A0A5E4K1D0-F1
#
_entry.id   AF-A0A5E4K1D0-F1
#
_cell.length_a   1.000
_cell.length_b   1.000
_cell.length_c   1.000
_cell.angle_alpha   90.00
_cell.angle_beta   90.00
_cell.angle_gamma   90.00
#
_symmetry.space_group_name_H-M   'P 1'
#
loop_
_entity.id
_entity.type
_entity.pdbx_description
1 polymer ?
#
loop_
_entity_poly.entity_id
_entity_poly.type
_entity_poly.pdbx_seq_one_letter_code
_entity_poly.pdbx_strand_id
1 'polypeptide(L)' 'MKKREYGTVSLPMPLIELVKEKIKGTGMHSVSAYVTFVLRQIFSSPEIEEKNVLDKKTEEEIKDRLKKLGYI' A
#
# COMPACT_ATOMS: atom_id res chain seq x y z
N MET A 1 -20.46 2.58 -18.76
CA MET A 1 -19.83 2.50 -17.42
C MET A 1 -18.40 1.98 -17.61
N LYS A 2 -17.35 2.72 -17.24
CA LYS A 2 -15.97 2.21 -17.32
C LYS A 2 -15.83 1.00 -16.41
N LYS A 3 -15.44 -0.15 -16.97
CA LYS A 3 -15.18 -1.38 -16.22
C LYS A 3 -14.01 -1.10 -15.29
N ARG A 4 -14.18 -1.30 -13.98
CA ARG A 4 -13.06 -1.19 -13.03
C ARG A 4 -12.20 -2.43 -13.23
N GLU A 5 -10.97 -2.23 -13.70
CA GLU A 5 -9.98 -3.28 -13.81
C GLU A 5 -9.34 -3.48 -12.43
N TYR A 6 -9.19 -4.74 -12.01
CA TYR A 6 -8.60 -5.11 -10.73
C TYR A 6 -7.35 -5.95 -10.97
N GLY A 7 -6.26 -5.63 -10.27
CA GLY A 7 -5.06 -6.45 -10.23
C GLY A 7 -5.00 -7.31 -8.96
N THR A 8 -4.25 -8.41 -9.02
CA THR A 8 -3.91 -9.21 -7.83
C THR A 8 -2.49 -8.86 -7.39
N VAL A 9 -2.29 -8.60 -6.10
CA VAL A 9 -0.97 -8.33 -5.52
C VAL A 9 -0.69 -9.40 -4.49
N SER A 10 0.47 -10.04 -4.60
CA SER A 10 0.92 -10.99 -3.58
C SER A 10 1.51 -10.20 -2.43
N LEU A 11 0.96 -10.40 -1.23
CA LEU A 11 1.46 -9.84 0.00
C LEU A 11 1.97 -10.97 0.92
N PRO A 12 3.04 -10.73 1.67
CA PRO A 12 3.54 -11.67 2.67
C PRO A 12 2.47 -11.99 3.72
N MET A 13 2.37 -13.25 4.12
CA MET A 13 1.38 -13.67 5.13
C MET A 13 1.44 -12.84 6.43
N PRO A 14 2.63 -12.50 6.98
CA PRO A 14 2.70 -11.67 8.19
C PRO A 14 2.07 -10.29 8.02
N LEU A 15 2.24 -9.67 6.84
CA LEU A 15 1.60 -8.39 6.52
C LEU A 15 0.09 -8.53 6.39
N ILE A 16 -0.38 -9.61 5.77
CA ILE A 16 -1.82 -9.90 5.67
C ILE A 16 -2.42 -10.08 7.06
N GLU A 17 -1.75 -10.78 7.97
CA GLU A 17 -2.22 -10.98 9.35
C GLU A 17 -2.27 -9.66 10.14
N LEU A 18 -1.20 -8.86 10.08
CA LEU A 18 -1.18 -7.54 10.71
C LEU A 18 -2.32 -6.65 10.19
N VAL A 19 -2.57 -6.64 8.87
CA VAL A 19 -3.67 -5.88 8.30
C VAL A 19 -5.02 -6.44 8.75
N LYS A 20 -5.18 -7.77 8.79
CA LYS A 20 -6.40 -8.42 9.30
C LYS A 20 -6.69 -8.02 10.73
N GLU A 21 -5.68 -7.96 11.59
CA GLU A 21 -5.85 -7.50 12.97
C GLU A 21 -6.21 -6.01 13.02
N LYS A 22 -5.56 -5.19 12.20
CA LYS A 22 -5.81 -3.74 12.16
C LYS A 22 -7.19 -3.37 11.64
N ILE A 23 -7.81 -4.22 10.80
CA ILE A 23 -9.19 -4.02 10.31
C ILE A 23 -10.24 -4.65 11.22
N LYS A 24 -9.88 -5.54 12.16
CA LYS A 24 -10.84 -6.09 13.14
C LYS A 24 -11.35 -4.94 14.02
N GLY A 25 -12.65 -4.67 13.93
CA GLY A 25 -13.30 -3.54 14.62
C GLY A 25 -13.42 -2.27 13.79
N THR A 26 -12.83 -2.24 12.59
CA THR A 26 -13.16 -1.24 11.58
C THR A 26 -14.35 -1.71 10.74
N GLY A 27 -15.09 -0.79 10.11
CA GLY A 27 -16.14 -1.14 9.15
C GLY A 27 -15.63 -1.73 7.82
N MET A 28 -14.34 -2.08 7.72
CA MET A 28 -13.75 -2.66 6.51
C MET A 28 -13.76 -4.18 6.56
N HIS A 29 -14.43 -4.79 5.58
CA HIS A 29 -14.59 -6.24 5.48
C HIS A 29 -13.49 -6.96 4.68
N SER A 30 -12.49 -6.25 4.16
CA SER A 30 -11.48 -6.86 3.30
C SER A 30 -10.12 -6.18 3.38
N VAL A 31 -9.07 -7.02 3.42
CA VAL A 31 -7.66 -6.60 3.33
C VAL A 31 -7.42 -5.79 2.06
N SER A 32 -8.00 -6.21 0.93
CA SER A 32 -7.90 -5.48 -0.35
C SER A 32 -8.48 -4.07 -0.27
N ALA A 33 -9.60 -3.89 0.44
CA ALA A 33 -10.23 -2.57 0.62
C ALA A 33 -9.36 -1.66 1.50
N TYR A 34 -8.78 -2.20 2.57
CA TYR A 34 -7.84 -1.46 3.42
C TYR A 34 -6.59 -1.04 2.66
N VAL A 35 -5.97 -1.96 1.92
CA VAL A 35 -4.79 -1.67 1.09
C VAL A 35 -5.12 -0.62 0.04
N THR A 36 -6.26 -0.76 -0.64
CA THR A 36 -6.73 0.23 -1.64
C THR A 36 -6.94 1.62 -1.02
N PHE A 37 -7.51 1.68 0.18
CA PHE A 37 -7.75 2.93 0.90
C PHE A 37 -6.44 3.60 1.30
N VAL A 38 -5.50 2.86 1.88
CA VAL A 38 -4.19 3.38 2.27
C VAL A 38 -3.41 3.87 1.06
N LEU A 39 -3.37 3.09 -0.03
CA LEU A 39 -2.74 3.52 -1.28
C LEU A 39 -3.39 4.81 -1.80
N ARG A 40 -4.72 4.87 -1.82
CA ARG A 40 -5.43 6.09 -2.24
C ARG A 40 -5.08 7.28 -1.35
N GLN A 41 -5.02 7.12 -0.03
CA GLN A 41 -4.63 8.22 0.85
C GLN A 41 -3.20 8.70 0.59
N ILE A 42 -2.26 7.77 0.39
CA ILE A 42 -0.87 8.11 0.06
C ILE A 42 -0.84 8.90 -1.25
N PHE A 43 -1.51 8.41 -2.31
CA PHE A 43 -1.50 9.05 -3.63
C PHE A 43 -2.39 10.29 -3.75
N SER A 44 -3.45 10.44 -2.94
CA SER A 44 -4.38 11.58 -2.95
C SER A 44 -4.00 12.70 -1.98
N SER A 45 -2.90 12.58 -1.23
CA SER A 45 -2.36 13.75 -0.54
C SER A 45 -1.97 14.80 -1.59
N PRO A 46 -2.52 16.04 -1.54
CA PRO A 46 -2.26 17.08 -2.54
C PRO A 46 -0.78 17.48 -2.64
N GLU A 47 0.05 17.05 -1.70
CA GLU A 47 1.51 17.17 -1.79
C GLU A 47 2.14 16.29 -2.90
N ILE A 48 1.41 15.30 -3.46
CA ILE A 48 1.92 14.41 -4.52
C ILE A 48 1.56 14.91 -5.93
N GLU A 49 0.50 15.71 -6.12
CA GLU A 49 0.21 16.28 -7.45
C GLU A 49 1.31 17.27 -7.88
N GLU A 50 1.96 17.97 -6.95
CA GLU A 50 3.17 18.77 -7.22
C GLU A 50 4.48 17.97 -7.16
N LYS A 51 4.51 16.84 -6.43
CA LYS A 51 5.67 15.93 -6.41
C LYS A 51 5.44 14.75 -7.36
N ASN A 52 5.39 15.07 -8.65
CA ASN A 52 5.70 14.15 -9.75
C ASN A 52 7.17 13.65 -9.73
N VAL A 53 7.78 13.55 -8.55
CA VAL A 53 9.14 13.12 -8.34
C VAL A 53 9.07 12.06 -7.26
N LEU A 54 8.93 10.80 -7.69
CA LEU A 54 9.60 9.70 -6.99
C LEU A 54 11.08 10.08 -6.91
N ASP A 55 11.41 10.88 -5.89
CA ASP A 55 12.78 11.24 -5.58
C ASP A 55 13.49 9.91 -5.31
N LYS A 56 14.61 9.64 -6.01
CA LYS A 56 15.39 8.39 -5.90
C LYS A 56 15.61 7.97 -4.45
N LYS A 57 15.66 8.94 -3.54
CA LYS A 57 15.73 8.78 -2.09
C LYS A 57 14.58 7.96 -1.48
N THR A 58 13.34 8.20 -1.91
CA THR A 58 12.16 7.44 -1.44
C THR A 58 12.21 6.00 -1.93
N GLU A 59 12.70 5.77 -3.16
CA GLU A 59 12.90 4.42 -3.70
C GLU A 59 14.01 3.67 -2.95
N GLU A 60 15.12 4.35 -2.61
CA GLU A 60 16.20 3.74 -1.82
C GLU A 60 15.79 3.43 -0.38
N GLU A 61 15.01 4.30 0.28
CA GLU A 61 14.48 3.99 1.62
C GLU A 61 13.49 2.82 1.60
N ILE A 62 12.66 2.73 0.56
CA ILE A 62 11.77 1.59 0.37
C ILE A 62 12.59 0.32 0.10
N LYS A 63 13.62 0.37 -0.75
CA LYS A 63 14.54 -0.75 -1.00
C LYS A 63 15.28 -1.19 0.27
N ASP A 64 15.76 -0.27 1.09
CA ASP A 64 16.47 -0.58 2.33
C ASP A 64 15.53 -1.20 3.37
N ARG A 65 14.30 -0.68 3.49
CA ARG A 65 13.25 -1.29 4.32
C ARG A 65 12.87 -2.68 3.81
N LEU A 66 12.72 -2.87 2.50
CA LEU A 66 12.41 -4.16 1.91
C LEU A 66 13.55 -5.17 2.12
N LYS A 67 14.81 -4.74 2.02
CA LYS A 67 16.00 -5.55 2.29
C LYS A 67 16.09 -5.97 3.75
N LYS A 68 15.83 -5.06 4.69
CA LYS A 68 15.77 -5.36 6.13
C LYS A 68 14.65 -6.34 6.49
N LEU A 69 13.58 -6.35 5.72
CA LEU A 69 12.48 -7.30 5.86
C LEU A 69 12.69 -8.60 5.07
N GLY A 70 13.83 -8.75 4.37
CA GLY A 70 14.21 -9.99 3.67
C GLY A 70 13.55 -10.21 2.32
N TYR A 71 13.06 -9.16 1.66
CA TYR A 71 12.41 -9.25 0.34
C TYR A 71 13.37 -9.18 -0.85
N ILE A 72 14.67 -8.87 -0.62
CA ILE A 72 15.76 -8.82 -1.61
C ILE A 72 16.98 -9.54 -1.03
#